data_AF-A0A973K327-F1
#
_entry.id   AF-A0A973K327-F1
#
_cell.length_a   1.000
_cell.length_b   1.000
_cell.length_c   1.000
_cell.angle_alpha   90.00
_cell.angle_beta   90.00
_cell.angle_gamma   90.00
#
_symmetry.space_group_name_H-M   'P 1'
#
loop_
_entity.id
_entity.type
_entity.pdbx_description
1 polymer ?
#
loop_
_entity_poly.entity_id
_entity_poly.type
_entity_poly.pdbx_seq_one_letter_code
_entity_poly.pdbx_strand_id
1 'polypeptide(L)'
;DALVPVQTESALKRAVTAAGSSRLLRQAYVDNAGHCTFSPAEQLGALHTLEDRIGTGKWPSTDAASLNSRATEADSTTPARYVTYRPAPYPRPYDLAHPADGR
;
A
#
# COMPACT_ATOMS: atom_id res chain seq x y z
N ASP A 1 -7.47 11.64 1.60
CA ASP A 1 -7.71 11.71 0.15
C ASP A 1 -9.20 11.91 -0.13
N ALA A 2 -9.56 13.02 -0.78
CA ALA A 2 -10.94 13.34 -1.13
C ALA A 2 -11.28 12.99 -2.60
N LEU A 3 -10.29 12.66 -3.42
CA LEU A 3 -10.48 12.32 -4.84
C LEU A 3 -10.59 10.80 -5.02
N VAL A 4 -9.70 10.05 -4.36
CA VAL A 4 -9.70 8.59 -4.38
C VAL A 4 -9.79 8.09 -2.94
N PRO A 5 -10.97 7.66 -2.48
CA PRO A 5 -11.12 7.21 -1.10
C PRO A 5 -10.26 5.98 -0.85
N VAL A 6 -9.47 5.98 0.23
CA VAL A 6 -8.49 4.93 0.58
C VAL A 6 -9.08 3.51 0.61
N GLN A 7 -10.40 3.39 0.76
CA GLN A 7 -11.13 2.13 0.68
C GLN A 7 -11.03 1.46 -0.70
N THR A 8 -10.64 2.15 -1.78
CA THR A 8 -10.32 1.52 -3.08
C THR A 8 -9.24 0.45 -2.93
N GLU A 9 -8.30 0.66 -2.00
CA GLU A 9 -7.24 -0.30 -1.68
C GLU A 9 -7.81 -1.61 -1.13
N SER A 10 -8.89 -1.57 -0.36
CA SER A 10 -9.60 -2.77 0.09
C SER A 10 -10.19 -3.55 -1.09
N ALA A 11 -10.68 -2.87 -2.13
CA ALA A 11 -11.20 -3.53 -3.33
C ALA A 11 -10.06 -4.15 -4.17
N LEU A 12 -8.95 -3.43 -4.36
CA LEU A 12 -7.75 -3.96 -5.03
C LEU A 12 -7.23 -5.23 -4.33
N LYS A 13 -7.13 -5.20 -3.00
CA LYS A 13 -6.71 -6.36 -2.21
C LYS A 13 -7.62 -7.57 -2.43
N ARG A 14 -8.94 -7.37 -2.45
CA ARG A 14 -9.89 -8.46 -2.77
C ARG A 14 -9.65 -9.01 -4.17
N ALA A 15 -9.62 -8.17 -5.19
CA ALA A 15 -9.42 -8.59 -6.58
C ALA A 15 -8.11 -9.38 -6.78
N VAL A 16 -7.00 -8.91 -6.21
CA VAL A 16 -5.71 -9.60 -6.30
C VAL A 16 -5.72 -10.93 -5.55
N THR A 17 -6.45 -11.01 -4.43
CA THR A 17 -6.62 -12.26 -3.66
C THR A 17 -7.44 -13.27 -4.45
N ALA A 18 -8.60 -12.86 -4.98
CA ALA A 18 -9.45 -13.68 -5.84
C ALA A 18 -8.72 -14.20 -7.08
N ALA A 19 -7.78 -13.42 -7.62
CA ALA A 19 -6.92 -13.81 -8.74
C ALA A 19 -5.72 -14.69 -8.35
N GLY A 20 -5.61 -15.16 -7.09
CA GLY A 20 -4.49 -15.99 -6.63
C GLY A 20 -3.13 -15.28 -6.63
N SER A 21 -3.14 -13.95 -6.66
CA SER A 21 -1.95 -13.10 -6.87
C SER A 21 -1.56 -12.32 -5.62
N SER A 22 -2.08 -12.68 -4.44
CA SER A 22 -1.83 -12.00 -3.16
C SER A 22 -0.35 -11.86 -2.80
N ARG A 23 0.50 -12.79 -3.27
CA ARG A 23 1.97 -12.71 -3.10
C ARG A 23 2.60 -11.50 -3.80
N LEU A 24 1.94 -10.94 -4.81
CA LEU A 24 2.44 -9.83 -5.63
C LEU A 24 2.06 -8.44 -5.07
N LEU A 25 1.19 -8.37 -4.07
CA LEU A 25 0.69 -7.11 -3.54
C LEU A 25 1.17 -6.88 -2.10
N ARG A 26 1.73 -5.69 -1.87
CA ARG A 26 1.87 -5.07 -0.55
C ARG A 26 1.29 -3.67 -0.64
N GLN A 27 0.54 -3.28 0.39
CA GLN A 27 -0.10 -1.98 0.50
C GLN A 27 0.39 -1.33 1.78
N ALA A 28 0.77 -0.06 1.66
CA ALA A 28 1.19 0.78 2.77
C ALA A 28 0.39 2.08 2.71
N TYR A 29 0.20 2.71 3.86
CA TYR A 29 -0.63 3.91 3.99
C TYR A 29 0.17 5.00 4.66
N VAL A 30 -0.03 6.24 4.23
CA VAL A 30 0.60 7.42 4.83
C VAL A 30 -0.47 8.30 5.48
N ASP A 31 -0.14 8.88 6.63
CA ASP A 31 -0.99 9.86 7.29
C ASP A 31 -0.70 11.28 6.77
N ASN A 32 -1.06 11.49 5.50
CA ASN A 32 -0.94 12.78 4.81
C ASN A 32 -2.31 13.30 4.35
N ALA A 33 -2.47 14.62 4.43
CA ALA A 33 -3.67 15.30 3.97
C ALA A 33 -3.57 15.64 2.47
N GLY A 34 -4.46 15.06 1.66
CA GLY A 34 -4.57 15.36 0.23
C GLY A 34 -4.66 14.10 -0.64
N HIS A 35 -4.65 14.31 -1.96
CA HIS A 35 -4.49 13.25 -2.97
C HIS A 35 -3.07 13.36 -3.52
N CYS A 36 -2.35 12.24 -3.61
CA CYS A 36 -0.96 12.20 -4.09
C CYS A 36 0.04 13.10 -3.35
N THR A 37 -0.28 13.50 -2.11
CA THR A 37 0.60 14.32 -1.26
C THR A 37 1.64 13.48 -0.51
N PHE A 38 2.26 12.54 -1.22
CA PHE A 38 3.35 11.72 -0.69
C PHE A 38 4.63 12.55 -0.67
N SER A 39 5.42 12.42 0.40
CA SER A 39 6.75 13.05 0.41
C SER A 39 7.70 12.34 -0.56
N PRO A 40 8.78 13.01 -1.02
CA PRO A 40 9.87 12.35 -1.73
C PRO A 40 10.46 11.16 -0.96
N ALA A 41 10.68 11.29 0.35
CA ALA A 41 11.17 10.21 1.21
C ALA A 41 10.25 8.99 1.18
N GLU A 42 8.93 9.20 1.30
CA GLU A 42 7.94 8.12 1.25
C GLU A 42 7.97 7.40 -0.10
N GLN A 43 8.04 8.15 -1.21
CA GLN A 43 8.11 7.59 -2.56
C GLN A 43 9.39 6.77 -2.77
N LEU A 44 10.55 7.28 -2.34
CA LEU A 44 11.83 6.55 -2.42
C LEU A 44 11.83 5.29 -1.55
N GLY A 45 11.29 5.37 -0.33
CA GLY A 45 11.15 4.21 0.56
C GLY A 45 10.29 3.10 -0.07
N ALA A 46 9.17 3.44 -0.72
CA ALA A 46 8.35 2.49 -1.45
C ALA A 46 9.05 1.92 -2.69
N LEU A 47 9.72 2.78 -3.47
CA LEU A 47 10.45 2.39 -4.68
C LEU A 47 11.56 1.38 -4.35
N HIS A 48 12.45 1.72 -3.41
CA HIS A 48 13.53 0.82 -3.01
C HIS A 48 13.00 -0.51 -2.44
N THR A 49 11.85 -0.50 -1.76
CA THR A 49 11.19 -1.72 -1.28
C THR A 49 10.72 -2.61 -2.44
N LEU A 50 10.18 -2.01 -3.50
CA LEU A 50 9.78 -2.74 -4.71
C LEU A 50 11.00 -3.29 -5.46
N GLU A 51 12.07 -2.51 -5.59
CA GLU A 51 13.33 -2.92 -6.21
C GLU A 51 13.93 -4.13 -5.48
N ASP A 52 13.99 -4.11 -4.14
CA ASP A 52 14.44 -5.26 -3.34
C ASP A 52 13.61 -6.51 -3.63
N ARG A 53 12.27 -6.35 -3.71
CA ARG A 53 11.40 -7.47 -4.01
C ARG A 53 11.66 -8.02 -5.42
N ILE A 54 11.95 -7.16 -6.39
CA ILE A 54 12.25 -7.59 -7.76
C ILE A 54 13.61 -8.31 -7.79
N GLY A 55 14.63 -7.75 -7.13
CA GLY A 55 15.98 -8.30 -7.11
C GLY A 55 16.10 -9.62 -6.32
N THR A 56 15.37 -9.76 -5.21
CA THR A 56 15.45 -10.94 -4.34
C THR A 56 14.32 -11.95 -4.54
N GLY A 57 13.26 -11.56 -5.25
CA GLY A 57 12.04 -12.36 -5.41
C GLY A 57 11.16 -12.42 -4.15
N LYS A 58 11.55 -11.76 -3.05
CA LYS A 58 10.83 -11.77 -1.77
C LYS A 58 10.56 -10.36 -1.30
N TRP A 59 9.37 -10.12 -0.74
CA TRP A 59 9.10 -8.86 -0.08
C TRP A 59 10.01 -8.70 1.14
N PRO A 60 10.74 -7.58 1.30
CA PRO A 60 11.31 -7.22 2.58
C PRO A 60 10.18 -6.83 3.55
N SER A 61 10.53 -6.42 4.78
CA SER A 61 9.51 -5.92 5.70
C SER A 61 8.83 -4.68 5.13
N THR A 62 7.51 -4.66 5.18
CA THR A 62 6.64 -3.62 4.61
C THR A 62 5.69 -3.04 5.66
N ASP A 63 5.98 -3.28 6.94
CA ASP A 63 5.32 -2.59 8.04
C ASP A 63 5.71 -1.09 8.06
N ALA A 64 4.89 -0.29 8.72
CA ALA A 64 5.07 1.16 8.77
C ALA A 64 6.43 1.60 9.34
N ALA A 65 6.96 0.89 10.36
CA ALA A 65 8.23 1.25 10.98
C ALA A 65 9.39 1.00 10.02
N SER A 66 9.40 -0.16 9.36
CA SER A 66 10.40 -0.51 8.35
C SER A 66 10.38 0.45 7.16
N LEU A 67 9.19 0.83 6.67
CA LEU A 67 9.06 1.78 5.57
C LEU A 67 9.48 3.20 5.97
N ASN A 68 9.17 3.64 7.19
CA ASN A 68 9.65 4.93 7.69
C ASN A 68 11.17 4.97 7.85
N SER A 69 11.81 3.89 8.32
CA SER A 69 13.28 3.79 8.38
C SER A 69 13.88 3.93 6.99
N ARG A 70 13.38 3.15 6.04
CA ARG A 70 13.88 3.14 4.67
C ARG A 70 13.66 4.46 3.93
N ALA A 71 12.51 5.09 4.15
CA ALA A 71 12.21 6.42 3.63
C ALA A 71 13.20 7.46 4.18
N THR A 72 13.43 7.47 5.50
CA THR A 72 14.37 8.38 6.17
C THR A 72 15.81 8.17 5.72
N GLU A 73 16.22 6.91 5.52
CA GLU A 73 17.53 6.55 4.98
C GLU A 73 17.73 7.04 3.54
N ALA A 74 16.68 6.99 2.72
CA ALA A 74 16.72 7.44 1.33
C ALA A 74 16.69 8.97 1.20
N ASP A 75 15.88 9.63 2.01
CA ASP A 75 15.80 11.09 2.11
C ASP A 75 15.34 11.50 3.51
N SER A 76 16.24 12.12 4.28
CA SER A 76 15.94 12.63 5.63
C SER A 76 15.41 14.07 5.64
N THR A 77 15.31 14.72 4.48
CA THR A 77 14.90 16.13 4.37
C THR A 77 13.37 16.30 4.32
N THR A 78 12.63 15.24 4.02
CA THR A 78 11.17 15.25 3.96
C THR A 78 10.55 14.23 4.91
N PRO A 79 9.34 14.49 5.46
CA PRO A 79 8.76 13.60 6.47
C PRO A 79 8.43 12.21 5.91
N ALA A 80 8.60 11.17 6.72
CA ALA A 80 8.08 9.83 6.46
C ALA A 80 6.93 9.53 7.44
N ARG A 81 5.72 9.33 6.92
CA ARG A 81 4.49 9.19 7.73
C ARG A 81 3.74 7.91 7.41
N TYR A 82 4.44 6.82 7.09
CA TYR A 82 3.81 5.52 7.00
C TYR A 82 3.15 5.15 8.33
N VAL A 83 1.93 4.63 8.27
CA VAL A 83 1.12 4.29 9.42
C VAL A 83 0.51 2.91 9.27
N THR A 84 0.36 2.19 10.39
CA THR A 84 -0.45 0.98 10.40
C THR A 84 -1.92 1.38 10.28
N TYR A 85 -2.49 1.12 9.12
CA TYR A 85 -3.88 1.46 8.84
C TYR A 85 -4.56 0.32 8.09
N ARG A 86 -5.83 0.12 8.39
CA ARG A 86 -6.69 -0.86 7.70
C ARG A 86 -7.91 -0.11 7.17
N PRO A 87 -7.99 0.15 5.87
CA PRO A 87 -9.15 0.82 5.29
C PRO A 87 -10.43 0.00 5.54
N ALA A 88 -11.54 0.71 5.73
CA ALA A 88 -12.85 0.10 5.71
C ALA A 88 -13.13 -0.57 4.34
N PRO A 89 -14.17 -1.43 4.24
CA PRO A 89 -14.61 -1.94 2.95
C PRO A 89 -14.93 -0.81 1.96
N TYR A 90 -14.73 -1.09 0.67
CA TYR A 90 -15.09 -0.14 -0.38
C TYR A 90 -16.61 -0.02 -0.49
N PRO A 91 -17.19 1.20 -0.45
CA PRO A 91 -18.64 1.39 -0.49
C PRO A 91 -19.18 1.23 -1.92
N ARG A 92 -19.08 0.02 -2.48
CA ARG A 92 -19.78 -0.41 -3.70
C ARG A 92 -20.81 -1.48 -3.34
N PRO A 93 -22.11 -1.13 -3.24
CA PRO A 93 -23.18 -2.05 -2.85
C PRO A 93 -23.34 -3.28 -3.76
N TYR A 94 -22.92 -3.16 -5.03
CA TYR A 94 -22.99 -4.21 -6.04
C TYR A 94 -21.61 -4.65 -6.52
N ASP A 95 -20.59 -4.55 -5.66
CA ASP A 95 -19.34 -5.27 -5.87
C ASP A 95 -19.69 -6.76 -5.70
N LEU A 96 -20.25 -7.34 -6.77
CA LEU A 96 -20.56 -8.75 -6.86
C LEU A 96 -19.30 -9.45 -6.40
N ALA A 97 -19.39 -10.12 -5.24
CA ALA A 97 -18.38 -11.05 -4.78
C ALA A 97 -17.90 -11.78 -6.03
N HIS A 98 -16.61 -11.62 -6.36
CA HIS A 98 -16.07 -12.39 -7.46
C HIS A 98 -16.41 -13.84 -7.12
N PRO A 99 -16.79 -14.72 -8.05
CA PRO A 99 -17.17 -16.10 -7.72
C PRO A 99 -16.13 -16.87 -6.86
N ALA A 100 -14.91 -16.34 -6.73
CA ALA A 100 -13.83 -16.81 -5.87
C ALA A 100 -13.87 -16.33 -4.41
N ASP A 101 -14.69 -15.33 -4.06
CA ASP A 101 -14.81 -14.76 -2.70
C ASP A 101 -15.73 -15.57 -1.78
N GLY A 102 -16.47 -16.56 -2.33
CA GLY A 102 -17.38 -17.45 -1.59
C GLY A 102 -16.87 -18.88 -1.41
N ARG A 103 -15.59 -19.16 -1.68
CA ARG A 103 -14.97 -20.48 -1.45
C ARG A 103 -14.04 -20.47 -0.25
#